data_AF-A0AAV4PXA4-F1
#
_entry.id   AF-A0AAV4PXA4-F1
#
_cell.length_a   1.000
_cell.length_b   1.000
_cell.length_c   1.000
_cell.angle_alpha   90.00
_cell.angle_beta   90.00
_cell.angle_gamma   90.00
#
_symmetry.space_group_name_H-M   'P 1'
#
loop_
_entity.id
_entity.type
_entity.pdbx_description
1 polymer ?
#
loop_
_entity_poly.entity_id
_entity_poly.type
_entity_poly.pdbx_seq_one_letter_code
_entity_poly.pdbx_strand_id
1 'polypeptide(L)'
;MLIIFLSLLWKIRKMLKFMLLHMLFLKQLCFLPMLQLFRLGAYLVARNEMETVNVYRVFFAMAFSAVSVGQWTSYLPDYAKAKLSAGLVFYLTNIIPKIDSSSKGGIRPDVKGKIDFVNVQFRYPSRKNVLVLQGINLTINPGQTVALVGSSGCGKSTLIALLERFYDPESGQVMLDGFDIKTMNLKYLRSLMALVSQEPVLFNCSIKENIIYGIEDKLSQADIEDAARTANIHDFIGYDTIVGERGTQLSGGQKQRIAIARALVRQPKILLLDEATSALDTESEKAVQDALDQARQGRTCIIIAHRLSTVQNADCIAVIDNGKIVEKGTHEELVSKKGIYYKLIKRQYS
;
A
#
# COMPACT_ATOMS: atom_id res chain seq x y z
N MET A 1 32.04 40.47 21.84
CA MET A 1 32.21 38.99 21.78
C MET A 1 32.82 38.42 23.07
N LEU A 2 33.95 38.96 23.56
CA LEU A 2 34.64 38.48 24.78
C LEU A 2 33.78 38.53 26.07
N ILE A 3 33.00 39.60 26.27
CA ILE A 3 32.16 39.80 27.47
C ILE A 3 31.01 38.78 27.54
N ILE A 4 30.41 38.45 26.39
CA ILE A 4 29.35 37.43 26.30
C ILE A 4 29.92 36.05 26.61
N PHE A 5 31.13 35.76 26.11
CA PHE A 5 31.85 34.52 26.38
C PHE A 5 32.22 34.38 27.87
N LEU A 6 32.71 35.45 28.50
CA LEU A 6 33.02 35.49 29.94
C LEU A 6 31.76 35.34 30.82
N SER A 7 30.65 35.96 30.43
CA SER A 7 29.34 35.81 31.08
C SER A 7 28.81 34.37 31.01
N LEU A 8 28.94 33.74 29.84
CA LEU A 8 28.56 32.34 29.64
C LEU A 8 29.43 31.39 30.49
N LEU A 9 30.75 31.59 30.49
CA LEU A 9 31.70 30.86 31.33
C LEU A 9 31.39 31.00 32.82
N TRP A 10 31.01 32.19 33.26
CA TRP A 10 30.61 32.43 34.65
C TRP A 10 29.32 31.70 35.01
N LYS A 11 28.31 31.72 34.13
CA LYS A 11 27.06 30.94 34.31
C LYS A 11 27.32 29.43 34.35
N ILE A 12 28.14 28.91 33.44
CA ILE A 12 28.52 27.49 33.39
C ILE A 12 29.27 27.08 34.66
N ARG A 13 30.25 27.89 35.11
CA ARG A 13 30.96 27.63 36.38
C ARG A 13 30.02 27.65 37.59
N LYS A 14 29.06 28.58 37.64
CA LYS A 14 28.07 28.64 38.72
C LYS A 14 27.15 27.42 38.70
N MET A 15 26.69 26.99 37.52
CA MET A 15 25.88 25.79 37.34
C MET A 15 26.64 24.51 37.72
N LEU A 16 27.90 24.36 37.31
CA LEU A 16 28.76 23.24 37.68
C LEU A 16 28.98 23.16 39.20
N LYS A 17 29.26 24.30 39.86
CA LYS A 17 29.40 24.34 41.32
C LYS A 17 28.11 23.93 42.02
N PHE A 18 26.96 24.38 41.53
CA PHE A 18 25.65 24.00 42.07
C PHE A 18 25.38 22.50 41.89
N MET A 19 25.65 21.94 40.70
CA MET A 19 25.50 20.51 40.42
C MET A 19 26.42 19.66 41.32
N LEU A 20 27.68 20.09 41.50
CA LEU A 20 28.65 19.39 42.34
C LEU A 20 28.24 19.41 43.81
N LEU A 21 27.77 20.56 44.32
CA LEU A 21 27.22 20.68 45.67
C LEU A 21 26.01 19.75 45.85
N HIS A 22 25.11 19.70 44.87
CA HIS A 22 23.94 18.82 44.91
C HIS A 22 24.33 17.34 44.89
N MET A 23 25.31 16.93 44.09
CA MET A 23 25.82 15.55 44.09
C MET A 23 26.49 15.18 45.42
N LEU A 24 27.26 16.09 46.01
CA LEU A 24 27.87 15.88 47.33
C LEU A 24 26.81 15.74 48.42
N PHE A 25 25.78 16.58 48.40
CA PHE A 25 24.65 16.51 49.32
C PHE A 25 23.89 15.17 49.19
N LEU A 26 23.57 14.75 47.96
CA LEU A 26 22.92 13.45 47.72
C LEU A 26 23.78 12.27 48.21
N LYS A 27 25.10 12.33 48.03
CA LYS A 27 26.01 11.29 48.56
C LYS A 27 25.99 11.26 50.09
N GLN A 28 26.04 12.42 50.75
CA GLN A 28 25.96 12.49 52.22
C GLN A 28 24.64 11.91 52.74
N LEU A 29 23.53 12.15 52.03
CA LEU A 29 22.22 11.59 52.35
C LEU A 29 22.21 10.05 52.36
N CYS A 30 23.07 9.40 51.56
CA CYS A 30 23.21 7.94 51.53
C CYS A 30 24.16 7.41 52.61
N PHE A 31 25.25 8.13 52.94
CA PHE A 31 26.26 7.67 53.89
C PHE A 31 25.85 7.87 55.37
N LEU A 32 25.09 8.93 55.68
CA LEU A 32 24.67 9.21 57.07
C LEU A 32 23.76 8.12 57.66
N PRO A 33 22.73 7.61 56.95
CA PRO A 33 21.91 6.50 57.45
C PRO A 33 22.69 5.21 57.63
N MET A 34 23.67 4.94 56.75
CA MET A 34 24.55 3.77 56.87
C MET A 34 25.36 3.84 58.18
N LEU A 35 25.94 5.00 58.49
CA LEU A 35 26.66 5.23 59.75
C LEU A 35 25.75 5.03 60.97
N GLN A 36 24.51 5.53 60.92
CA GLN A 36 23.52 5.37 61.99
C GLN A 36 23.15 3.90 62.20
N LEU A 37 22.98 3.14 61.11
CA LEU A 37 22.67 1.72 61.16
C LEU A 37 23.79 0.91 61.84
N PHE A 38 25.05 1.12 61.45
CA PHE A 38 26.17 0.41 62.07
C PHE A 38 26.37 0.82 63.54
N ARG A 39 26.12 2.09 63.89
CA ARG A 39 26.16 2.54 65.29
C ARG A 39 25.09 1.85 66.14
N LEU A 40 23.86 1.76 65.63
CA LEU A 40 22.77 1.05 66.31
C LEU A 40 23.04 -0.46 66.37
N GLY A 41 23.52 -1.05 65.28
CA GLY A 41 23.89 -2.46 65.22
C GLY A 41 24.97 -2.80 66.25
N ALA A 42 26.02 -1.98 66.38
CA ALA A 42 27.06 -2.15 67.39
C ALA A 42 26.50 -2.07 68.83
N TYR A 43 25.55 -1.17 69.07
CA TYR A 43 24.88 -1.04 70.37
C TYR A 43 24.04 -2.28 70.72
N LEU A 44 23.31 -2.86 69.77
CA LEU A 44 22.52 -4.08 69.97
C LEU A 44 23.38 -5.32 70.20
N VAL A 45 24.52 -5.42 69.51
CA VAL A 45 25.52 -6.47 69.73
C VAL A 45 26.12 -6.35 71.14
N ALA A 46 26.43 -5.14 71.61
CA ALA A 46 26.97 -4.91 72.95
C ALA A 46 26.00 -5.31 74.08
N ARG A 47 24.69 -5.40 73.80
CA ARG A 47 23.64 -5.85 74.72
C ARG A 47 23.31 -7.35 74.61
N ASN A 48 24.03 -8.10 73.76
CA ASN A 48 23.72 -9.50 73.42
C ASN A 48 22.30 -9.70 72.83
N GLU A 49 21.68 -8.66 72.27
CA GLU A 49 20.37 -8.74 71.63
C GLU A 49 20.47 -9.19 70.17
N MET A 50 21.65 -9.11 69.56
CA MET A 50 21.88 -9.44 68.15
C MET A 50 23.31 -9.94 67.92
N GLU A 51 23.46 -10.95 67.07
CA GLU A 51 24.79 -11.39 66.61
C GLU A 51 25.35 -10.45 65.53
N THR A 52 26.67 -10.26 65.52
CA THR A 52 27.38 -9.45 64.51
C THR A 52 27.03 -9.84 63.08
N VAL A 53 26.89 -11.14 62.81
CA VAL A 53 26.52 -11.66 61.47
C VAL A 53 25.15 -11.15 61.03
N ASN A 54 24.19 -11.07 61.95
CA ASN A 54 22.84 -10.63 61.65
C ASN A 54 22.79 -9.14 61.30
N VAL A 55 23.67 -8.30 61.89
CA VAL A 55 23.77 -6.86 61.56
C VAL A 55 24.13 -6.67 60.09
N TYR A 56 25.16 -7.40 59.62
CA TYR A 56 25.57 -7.37 58.21
C TYR A 56 24.49 -7.93 57.28
N ARG A 57 23.80 -9.02 57.69
CA ARG A 57 22.67 -9.58 56.94
C ARG A 57 21.58 -8.55 56.69
N VAL A 58 21.15 -7.86 57.75
CA VAL A 58 20.09 -6.83 57.68
C VAL A 58 20.55 -5.65 56.82
N PHE A 59 21.79 -5.18 56.99
CA PHE A 59 22.34 -4.10 56.16
C PHE A 59 22.34 -4.45 54.67
N PHE A 60 22.93 -5.58 54.28
CA PHE A 60 22.99 -5.96 52.87
C PHE A 60 21.61 -6.24 52.29
N ALA A 61 20.70 -6.86 53.05
CA ALA A 61 19.33 -7.09 52.60
C ALA A 61 18.60 -5.76 52.29
N MET A 62 18.71 -4.76 53.17
CA MET A 62 18.10 -3.44 52.94
C MET A 62 18.78 -2.69 51.80
N ALA A 63 20.11 -2.71 51.73
CA ALA A 63 20.87 -2.03 50.69
C ALA A 63 20.55 -2.58 49.30
N PHE A 64 20.55 -3.90 49.12
CA PHE A 64 20.19 -4.51 47.84
C PHE A 64 18.73 -4.29 47.48
N SER A 65 17.80 -4.37 48.44
CA SER A 65 16.38 -4.07 48.21
C SER A 65 16.17 -2.64 47.72
N ALA A 66 16.85 -1.66 48.32
CA ALA A 66 16.77 -0.26 47.91
C ALA A 66 17.31 -0.03 46.49
N VAL A 67 18.44 -0.66 46.13
CA VAL A 67 18.98 -0.60 44.77
C VAL A 67 18.02 -1.23 43.77
N SER A 68 17.42 -2.39 44.09
CA SER A 68 16.42 -3.03 43.23
C SER A 68 15.20 -2.14 43.00
N VAL A 69 14.64 -1.50 44.04
CA VAL A 69 13.52 -0.56 43.89
C VAL A 69 13.89 0.65 43.03
N GLY A 70 15.11 1.18 43.20
CA GLY A 70 15.63 2.27 42.36
C GLY A 70 15.72 1.88 40.88
N GLN A 71 16.20 0.67 40.59
CA GLN A 71 16.24 0.12 39.23
C GLN A 71 14.83 -0.06 38.66
N TRP A 72 13.87 -0.54 39.44
CA TRP A 72 12.47 -0.67 39.01
C TRP A 72 11.85 0.68 38.63
N THR A 73 12.14 1.73 39.41
CA THR A 73 11.63 3.08 39.17
C THR A 73 12.09 3.63 37.80
N SER A 74 13.30 3.24 37.36
CA SER A 74 13.84 3.65 36.06
C SER A 74 13.04 3.12 34.86
N TYR A 75 12.27 2.02 35.03
CA TYR A 75 11.42 1.43 34.00
C TYR A 75 10.01 2.03 33.93
N LEU A 76 9.60 2.88 34.88
CA LEU A 76 8.26 3.48 34.87
C LEU A 76 7.95 4.26 33.59
N PRO A 77 8.87 5.07 33.02
CA PRO A 77 8.64 5.75 31.75
C PRO A 77 8.46 4.78 30.59
N ASP A 78 9.20 3.67 30.58
CA ASP A 78 9.10 2.64 29.55
C ASP A 78 7.76 1.93 29.61
N TYR A 79 7.24 1.66 30.81
CA TYR A 79 5.89 1.11 30.98
C TYR A 79 4.82 2.04 30.40
N ALA A 80 4.90 3.34 30.68
CA ALA A 80 3.97 4.32 30.13
C ALA A 80 4.04 4.37 28.59
N LYS A 81 5.25 4.36 28.03
CA LYS A 81 5.47 4.31 26.57
C LYS A 81 4.93 3.01 25.98
N ALA A 82 5.19 1.87 26.60
CA ALA A 82 4.71 0.56 26.17
C ALA A 82 3.18 0.51 26.15
N LYS A 83 2.52 1.07 27.16
CA LYS A 83 1.05 1.15 27.21
C LYS A 83 0.47 1.96 26.04
N LEU A 84 1.08 3.09 25.69
CA LEU A 84 0.66 3.90 24.53
C LEU A 84 0.86 3.14 23.22
N SER A 85 2.03 2.54 23.02
CA SER A 85 2.33 1.73 21.84
C SER A 85 1.36 0.55 21.70
N ALA A 86 1.08 -0.16 22.80
CA ALA A 86 0.10 -1.24 22.84
C ALA A 86 -1.30 -0.74 22.48
N GLY A 87 -1.70 0.43 22.99
CA GLY A 87 -2.96 1.08 22.63
C GLY A 87 -3.11 1.31 21.12
N LEU A 88 -2.05 1.74 20.44
CA LEU A 88 -2.06 1.90 18.98
C LEU A 88 -2.17 0.56 18.24
N VAL A 89 -1.47 -0.48 18.70
CA VAL A 89 -1.56 -1.84 18.13
C VAL A 89 -2.97 -2.39 18.29
N PHE A 90 -3.58 -2.25 19.48
CA PHE A 90 -4.96 -2.66 19.73
C PHE A 90 -5.96 -1.85 18.91
N TYR A 91 -5.72 -0.56 18.74
CA TYR A 91 -6.55 0.27 17.87
C TYR A 91 -6.52 -0.26 16.43
N LEU A 92 -5.33 -0.48 15.86
CA LEU A 92 -5.18 -0.96 14.48
C LEU A 92 -5.77 -2.36 14.25
N THR A 93 -5.61 -3.27 15.22
CA THR A 93 -6.16 -4.65 15.13
C THR A 93 -7.69 -4.69 15.24
N ASN A 94 -8.31 -3.69 15.88
CA ASN A 94 -9.76 -3.60 16.02
C ASN A 94 -10.45 -2.85 14.85
N ILE A 95 -9.70 -2.32 13.88
CA ILE A 95 -10.30 -1.68 12.69
C ILE A 95 -10.91 -2.75 11.80
N ILE A 96 -12.23 -2.73 11.67
CA ILE A 96 -12.95 -3.58 10.72
C ILE A 96 -13.08 -2.81 9.39
N PRO A 97 -12.48 -3.28 8.29
CA PRO A 97 -12.61 -2.63 6.99
C PRO A 97 -14.05 -2.79 6.47
N LYS A 98 -14.56 -1.77 5.76
CA LYS A 98 -15.89 -1.84 5.12
C LYS A 98 -15.97 -2.94 4.05
N ILE A 99 -14.85 -3.15 3.35
CA ILE A 99 -14.70 -4.18 2.32
C ILE A 99 -13.65 -5.16 2.85
N ASP A 100 -14.13 -6.27 3.40
CA ASP A 100 -13.27 -7.31 3.98
C ASP A 100 -12.83 -8.32 2.90
N SER A 101 -11.54 -8.31 2.57
CA SER A 101 -10.94 -9.26 1.62
C SER A 101 -10.75 -10.66 2.17
N SER A 102 -10.74 -10.83 3.48
CA SER A 102 -10.58 -12.12 4.15
C SER A 102 -11.91 -12.87 4.33
N SER A 103 -13.04 -12.19 4.09
CA SER A 103 -14.35 -12.81 4.15
C SER A 103 -14.50 -13.93 3.11
N LYS A 104 -14.96 -15.10 3.59
CA LYS A 104 -15.30 -16.25 2.73
C LYS A 104 -16.72 -16.17 2.16
N GLY A 105 -17.52 -15.19 2.60
CA GLY A 105 -18.91 -15.02 2.16
C GLY A 105 -19.05 -14.47 0.74
N GLY A 106 -20.29 -14.46 0.23
CA GLY A 106 -20.64 -13.97 -1.09
C GLY A 106 -20.72 -15.08 -2.15
N ILE A 107 -21.45 -14.79 -3.23
CA ILE A 107 -21.71 -15.74 -4.32
C ILE A 107 -20.48 -15.88 -5.24
N ARG A 108 -20.39 -17.01 -5.94
CA ARG A 108 -19.37 -17.30 -6.96
C ARG A 108 -20.03 -17.80 -8.26
N PRO A 109 -20.80 -16.95 -8.94
CA PRO A 109 -21.48 -17.33 -10.18
C PRO A 109 -20.47 -17.52 -11.31
N ASP A 110 -20.73 -18.44 -12.24
CA ASP A 110 -19.95 -18.51 -13.48
C ASP A 110 -20.24 -17.28 -14.36
N VAL A 111 -19.19 -16.62 -14.85
CA VAL A 111 -19.26 -15.32 -15.51
C VAL A 111 -18.59 -15.38 -16.89
N LYS A 112 -19.24 -14.76 -17.87
CA LYS A 112 -18.74 -14.54 -19.24
C LYS A 112 -17.94 -13.25 -19.35
N GLY A 113 -18.13 -12.29 -18.43
CA GLY A 113 -17.38 -11.04 -18.37
C GLY A 113 -18.13 -9.82 -18.89
N LYS A 114 -19.48 -9.80 -18.90
CA LYS A 114 -20.24 -8.58 -19.20
C LYS A 114 -20.20 -7.64 -18.01
N ILE A 115 -19.86 -6.37 -18.22
CA ILE A 115 -19.77 -5.36 -17.17
C ILE A 115 -20.83 -4.28 -17.43
N ASP A 116 -21.63 -3.97 -16.41
CA ASP A 116 -22.61 -2.89 -16.47
C ASP A 116 -22.41 -1.92 -15.29
N PHE A 117 -22.10 -0.66 -15.60
CA PHE A 117 -22.19 0.45 -14.66
C PHE A 117 -23.60 1.06 -14.80
N VAL A 118 -24.38 1.06 -13.73
CA VAL A 118 -25.77 1.53 -13.71
C VAL A 118 -25.91 2.72 -12.77
N ASN A 119 -26.07 3.92 -13.35
CA ASN A 119 -26.20 5.20 -12.67
C ASN A 119 -25.18 5.42 -11.52
N VAL A 120 -23.91 5.09 -11.77
CA VAL A 120 -22.88 5.08 -10.74
C VAL A 120 -22.47 6.50 -10.35
N GLN A 121 -22.60 6.82 -9.06
CA GLN A 121 -22.08 8.05 -8.46
C GLN A 121 -21.05 7.73 -7.38
N PHE A 122 -20.00 8.53 -7.31
CA PHE A 122 -18.91 8.25 -6.39
C PHE A 122 -18.12 9.49 -5.93
N ARG A 123 -17.78 9.48 -4.64
CA ARG A 123 -16.91 10.44 -3.97
C ARG A 123 -15.82 9.67 -3.21
N TYR A 124 -14.57 10.13 -3.32
CA TYR A 124 -13.50 9.56 -2.49
C TYR A 124 -13.72 9.94 -1.02
N PRO A 125 -13.56 9.00 -0.06
CA PRO A 125 -13.72 9.28 1.37
C PRO A 125 -12.81 10.41 1.89
N SER A 126 -11.62 10.57 1.28
CA SER A 126 -10.66 11.63 1.58
C SER A 126 -11.07 13.01 1.08
N ARG A 127 -11.99 13.11 0.11
CA ARG A 127 -12.45 14.35 -0.52
C ARG A 127 -13.97 14.34 -0.74
N LYS A 128 -14.73 14.31 0.35
CA LYS A 128 -16.21 14.23 0.31
C LYS A 128 -16.89 15.35 -0.47
N ASN A 129 -16.26 16.52 -0.61
CA ASN A 129 -16.86 17.66 -1.30
C ASN A 129 -16.87 17.52 -2.84
N VAL A 130 -16.07 16.60 -3.40
CA VAL A 130 -15.91 16.46 -4.85
C VAL A 130 -16.60 15.18 -5.34
N LEU A 131 -17.62 15.34 -6.20
CA LEU A 131 -18.29 14.24 -6.87
C LEU A 131 -17.51 13.87 -8.14
N VAL A 132 -16.77 12.76 -8.07
CA VAL A 132 -15.87 12.33 -9.16
C VAL A 132 -16.65 11.66 -10.28
N LEU A 133 -17.63 10.81 -9.95
CA LEU A 133 -18.54 10.19 -10.91
C LEU A 133 -19.96 10.66 -10.63
N GLN A 134 -20.67 11.07 -11.68
CA GLN A 134 -21.97 11.76 -11.61
C GLN A 134 -23.05 11.04 -12.44
N GLY A 135 -23.25 9.74 -12.19
CA GLY A 135 -24.30 8.95 -12.86
C GLY A 135 -23.79 8.30 -14.13
N ILE A 136 -22.68 7.55 -14.02
CA ILE A 136 -22.10 6.81 -15.15
C ILE A 136 -23.00 5.65 -15.52
N ASN A 137 -23.34 5.55 -16.81
CA ASN A 137 -24.03 4.43 -17.42
C ASN A 137 -23.16 3.87 -18.55
N LEU A 138 -22.62 2.66 -18.38
CA LEU A 138 -21.73 2.03 -19.35
C LEU A 138 -21.87 0.51 -19.32
N THR A 139 -22.26 -0.04 -20.47
CA THR A 139 -22.26 -1.48 -20.72
C THR A 139 -21.06 -1.86 -21.59
N ILE A 140 -20.39 -2.94 -21.19
CA ILE A 140 -19.25 -3.56 -21.86
C ILE A 140 -19.57 -5.04 -22.04
N ASN A 141 -19.61 -5.48 -23.30
CA ASN A 141 -19.99 -6.86 -23.62
C ASN A 141 -18.80 -7.83 -23.45
N PRO A 142 -19.06 -9.13 -23.24
CA PRO A 142 -18.01 -10.14 -23.20
C PRO A 142 -17.11 -10.09 -24.43
N GLY A 143 -15.78 -10.05 -24.21
CA GLY A 143 -14.79 -9.99 -25.30
C GLY A 143 -14.64 -8.62 -25.96
N GLN A 144 -15.42 -7.62 -25.55
CA GLN A 144 -15.33 -6.26 -26.07
C GLN A 144 -14.20 -5.49 -25.39
N THR A 145 -13.48 -4.70 -26.19
CA THR A 145 -12.49 -3.73 -25.72
C THR A 145 -13.10 -2.32 -25.67
N VAL A 146 -13.14 -1.72 -24.48
CA VAL A 146 -13.62 -0.35 -24.28
C VAL A 146 -12.50 0.56 -23.82
N ALA A 147 -12.26 1.63 -24.58
CA ALA A 147 -11.32 2.68 -24.20
C ALA A 147 -12.01 3.81 -23.45
N LEU A 148 -11.50 4.14 -22.26
CA LEU A 148 -11.91 5.28 -21.45
C LEU A 148 -10.96 6.45 -21.75
N VAL A 149 -11.51 7.55 -22.26
CA VAL A 149 -10.75 8.73 -22.68
C VAL A 149 -11.31 9.98 -21.99
N GLY A 150 -10.45 10.94 -21.66
CA GLY A 150 -10.88 12.17 -20.99
C GLY A 150 -9.73 12.91 -20.34
N SER A 151 -10.01 14.11 -19.82
CA SER A 151 -9.03 14.93 -19.10
C SER A 151 -8.47 14.21 -17.86
N SER A 152 -7.32 14.66 -17.37
CA SER A 152 -6.79 14.14 -16.11
C SER A 152 -7.77 14.47 -14.96
N GLY A 153 -8.02 13.50 -14.09
CA GLY A 153 -8.94 13.67 -12.95
C GLY A 153 -10.44 13.55 -13.27
N CYS A 154 -10.84 13.24 -14.52
CA CYS A 154 -12.26 13.12 -14.88
C CYS A 154 -12.96 11.84 -14.37
N GLY A 155 -12.22 10.90 -13.76
CA GLY A 155 -12.78 9.70 -13.12
C GLY A 155 -12.47 8.36 -13.80
N LYS A 156 -11.61 8.31 -14.83
CA LYS A 156 -11.26 7.08 -15.58
C LYS A 156 -10.79 5.94 -14.65
N SER A 157 -9.70 6.15 -13.89
CA SER A 157 -9.14 5.15 -12.96
C SER A 157 -10.08 4.84 -11.79
N THR A 158 -11.06 5.71 -11.55
CA THR A 158 -12.09 5.46 -10.53
C THR A 158 -13.05 4.35 -10.98
N LEU A 159 -13.34 4.20 -12.27
CA LEU A 159 -14.15 3.08 -12.77
C LEU A 159 -13.45 1.74 -12.56
N ILE A 160 -12.14 1.67 -12.82
CA ILE A 160 -11.33 0.48 -12.50
C ILE A 160 -11.35 0.20 -10.99
N ALA A 161 -11.15 1.23 -10.15
CA ALA A 161 -11.15 1.06 -8.70
C ALA A 161 -12.50 0.58 -8.14
N LEU A 162 -13.63 0.99 -8.74
CA LEU A 162 -14.95 0.51 -8.37
C LEU A 162 -15.20 -0.92 -8.85
N LEU A 163 -14.73 -1.29 -10.04
CA LEU A 163 -14.87 -2.64 -10.58
C LEU A 163 -14.04 -3.66 -9.79
N GLU A 164 -12.81 -3.30 -9.41
CA GLU A 164 -11.95 -4.06 -8.47
C GLU A 164 -12.45 -4.00 -7.02
N ARG A 165 -13.53 -3.23 -6.78
CA ARG A 165 -14.17 -3.01 -5.49
C ARG A 165 -13.15 -2.60 -4.42
N PHE A 166 -12.23 -1.70 -4.78
CA PHE A 166 -11.41 -0.95 -3.80
C PHE A 166 -12.27 0.06 -3.04
N TYR A 167 -13.35 0.52 -3.68
CA TYR A 167 -14.40 1.32 -3.09
C TYR A 167 -15.76 0.81 -3.55
N ASP A 168 -16.79 1.03 -2.74
CA ASP A 168 -18.17 0.87 -3.17
C ASP A 168 -18.71 2.22 -3.69
N PRO A 169 -19.57 2.22 -4.74
CA PRO A 169 -20.22 3.43 -5.20
C PRO A 169 -21.16 4.00 -4.12
N GLU A 170 -21.29 5.33 -4.10
CA GLU A 170 -22.19 6.06 -3.19
C GLU A 170 -23.65 5.81 -3.58
N SER A 171 -23.95 5.82 -4.88
CA SER A 171 -25.23 5.42 -5.44
C SER A 171 -25.05 4.73 -6.79
N GLY A 172 -26.07 4.00 -7.24
CA GLY A 172 -25.99 3.12 -8.41
C GLY A 172 -25.31 1.79 -8.10
N GLN A 173 -25.08 1.01 -9.15
CA GLN A 173 -24.58 -0.36 -9.06
C GLN A 173 -23.50 -0.64 -10.12
N VAL A 174 -22.56 -1.50 -9.76
CA VAL A 174 -21.61 -2.10 -10.70
C VAL A 174 -21.95 -3.59 -10.76
N MET A 175 -22.25 -4.06 -11.96
CA MET A 175 -22.75 -5.42 -12.18
C MET A 175 -21.76 -6.20 -13.06
N LEU A 176 -21.62 -7.49 -12.76
CA LEU A 176 -20.87 -8.46 -13.54
C LEU A 176 -21.83 -9.60 -13.95
N ASP A 177 -22.12 -9.71 -15.26
CA ASP A 177 -23.11 -10.63 -15.83
C ASP A 177 -24.48 -10.60 -15.12
N GLY A 178 -24.91 -9.41 -14.71
CA GLY A 178 -26.20 -9.21 -14.03
C GLY A 178 -26.17 -9.46 -12.52
N PHE A 179 -25.02 -9.82 -11.94
CA PHE A 179 -24.83 -9.89 -10.49
C PHE A 179 -24.18 -8.62 -9.96
N ASP A 180 -24.72 -8.02 -8.90
CA ASP A 180 -24.07 -6.90 -8.22
C ASP A 180 -22.77 -7.38 -7.57
N ILE A 181 -21.64 -6.74 -7.90
CA ILE A 181 -20.32 -7.11 -7.39
C ILE A 181 -20.24 -7.01 -5.85
N LYS A 182 -21.16 -6.27 -5.20
CA LYS A 182 -21.27 -6.20 -3.74
C LYS A 182 -21.63 -7.54 -3.10
N THR A 183 -22.42 -8.35 -3.82
CA THR A 183 -22.90 -9.66 -3.36
C THR A 183 -21.91 -10.79 -3.64
N MET A 184 -20.96 -10.58 -4.54
CA MET A 184 -19.95 -11.56 -4.90
C MET A 184 -18.86 -11.66 -3.83
N ASN A 185 -18.26 -12.85 -3.72
CA ASN A 185 -17.07 -13.01 -2.90
C ASN A 185 -15.92 -12.18 -3.48
N LEU A 186 -15.23 -11.39 -2.65
CA LEU A 186 -14.24 -10.42 -3.13
C LEU A 186 -13.01 -11.08 -3.76
N LYS A 187 -12.51 -12.17 -3.16
CA LYS A 187 -11.37 -12.92 -3.70
C LYS A 187 -11.72 -13.55 -5.04
N TYR A 188 -12.93 -14.10 -5.15
CA TYR A 188 -13.46 -14.62 -6.41
C TYR A 188 -13.59 -13.53 -7.49
N LEU A 189 -14.23 -12.40 -7.17
CA LEU A 189 -14.38 -11.26 -8.09
C LEU A 189 -13.02 -10.83 -8.68
N ARG A 190 -12.01 -10.65 -7.81
CA ARG A 190 -10.67 -10.22 -8.23
C ARG A 190 -9.87 -11.31 -8.93
N SER A 191 -10.21 -12.59 -8.73
CA SER A 191 -9.57 -13.68 -9.48
C SER A 191 -9.99 -13.72 -10.95
N LEU A 192 -11.16 -13.16 -11.28
CA LEU A 192 -11.68 -13.04 -12.64
C LEU A 192 -11.07 -11.86 -13.41
N MET A 193 -10.35 -10.98 -12.71
CA MET A 193 -9.80 -9.74 -13.23
C MET A 193 -8.27 -9.74 -13.15
N ALA A 194 -7.63 -9.02 -14.07
CA ALA A 194 -6.22 -8.67 -13.92
C ALA A 194 -6.00 -7.21 -14.27
N LEU A 195 -5.28 -6.52 -13.39
CA LEU A 195 -4.91 -5.11 -13.54
C LEU A 195 -3.45 -4.99 -13.96
N VAL A 196 -3.22 -4.25 -15.04
CA VAL A 196 -1.90 -3.79 -15.47
C VAL A 196 -1.87 -2.27 -15.32
N SER A 197 -1.18 -1.82 -14.28
CA SER A 197 -1.03 -0.39 -13.95
C SER A 197 0.07 0.29 -14.77
N GLN A 198 0.06 1.62 -14.76
CA GLN A 198 1.06 2.49 -15.38
C GLN A 198 2.48 2.19 -14.89
N GLU A 199 2.65 2.07 -13.58
CA GLU A 199 3.91 1.73 -12.92
C GLU A 199 3.76 0.39 -12.20
N PRO A 200 4.14 -0.73 -12.85
CA PRO A 200 4.01 -2.05 -12.25
C PRO A 200 5.00 -2.23 -11.11
N VAL A 201 4.47 -2.60 -9.95
CA VAL A 201 5.29 -2.93 -8.79
C VAL A 201 5.78 -4.38 -8.91
N LEU A 202 7.10 -4.55 -8.88
CA LEU A 202 7.76 -5.84 -8.76
C LEU A 202 8.30 -6.00 -7.34
N PHE A 203 8.15 -7.20 -6.77
CA PHE A 203 8.70 -7.55 -5.47
C PHE A 203 10.16 -7.99 -5.60
N ASN A 204 10.92 -7.85 -4.50
CA ASN A 204 12.33 -8.26 -4.43
C ASN A 204 12.44 -9.79 -4.32
N CYS A 205 12.07 -10.46 -5.39
CA CYS A 205 12.09 -11.89 -5.57
C CYS A 205 12.41 -12.21 -7.04
N SER A 206 12.41 -13.48 -7.42
CA SER A 206 12.71 -13.88 -8.80
C SER A 206 11.66 -13.35 -9.79
N ILE A 207 12.01 -13.28 -11.08
CA ILE A 207 11.05 -12.94 -12.14
C ILE A 207 9.89 -13.95 -12.15
N LYS A 208 10.19 -15.24 -11.97
CA LYS A 208 9.20 -16.31 -11.86
C LYS A 208 8.20 -16.05 -10.74
N GLU A 209 8.67 -15.74 -9.53
CA GLU A 209 7.81 -15.44 -8.37
C GLU A 209 6.97 -14.18 -8.59
N ASN A 210 7.50 -13.19 -9.31
CA ASN A 210 6.73 -12.02 -9.72
C ASN A 210 5.63 -12.36 -10.74
N ILE A 211 5.86 -13.30 -11.67
CA ILE A 211 4.86 -13.73 -12.66
C ILE A 211 3.74 -14.52 -11.97
N ILE A 212 4.07 -15.50 -11.13
CA ILE A 212 3.06 -16.35 -10.46
C ILE A 212 2.42 -15.67 -9.23
N TYR A 213 2.78 -14.42 -8.95
CA TYR A 213 2.34 -13.72 -7.75
C TYR A 213 0.81 -13.72 -7.61
N GLY A 214 0.33 -14.21 -6.48
CA GLY A 214 -1.10 -14.27 -6.13
C GLY A 214 -1.86 -15.47 -6.69
N ILE A 215 -1.17 -16.46 -7.27
CA ILE A 215 -1.73 -17.77 -7.61
C ILE A 215 -1.42 -18.74 -6.47
N GLU A 216 -2.46 -19.41 -5.96
CA GLU A 216 -2.33 -20.38 -4.87
C GLU A 216 -2.02 -21.79 -5.40
N ASP A 217 -2.46 -22.08 -6.62
CA ASP A 217 -2.26 -23.37 -7.27
C ASP A 217 -0.83 -23.51 -7.83
N LYS A 218 -0.34 -24.75 -7.85
CA LYS A 218 0.95 -25.05 -8.48
C LYS A 218 0.80 -24.97 -10.00
N LEU A 219 1.49 -23.99 -10.59
CA LEU A 219 1.61 -23.87 -12.05
C LEU A 219 2.77 -24.71 -12.57
N SER A 220 2.61 -25.25 -13.77
CA SER A 220 3.72 -25.88 -14.48
C SER A 220 4.69 -24.81 -14.99
N GLN A 221 5.94 -25.19 -15.22
CA GLN A 221 6.91 -24.28 -15.84
C GLN A 221 6.46 -23.85 -17.26
N ALA A 222 5.78 -24.73 -17.98
CA ALA A 222 5.24 -24.44 -19.32
C ALA A 222 4.20 -23.32 -19.29
N ASP A 223 3.31 -23.28 -18.30
CA ASP A 223 2.30 -22.22 -18.17
C ASP A 223 2.94 -20.83 -17.97
N ILE A 224 4.02 -20.80 -17.18
CA ILE A 224 4.78 -19.57 -16.90
C ILE A 224 5.53 -19.13 -18.16
N GLU A 225 6.08 -20.07 -18.92
CA GLU A 225 6.75 -19.79 -20.19
C GLU A 225 5.78 -19.28 -21.25
N ASP A 226 4.60 -19.87 -21.38
CA ASP A 226 3.59 -19.44 -22.34
C ASP A 226 3.06 -18.03 -22.02
N ALA A 227 2.85 -17.72 -20.74
CA ALA A 227 2.52 -16.36 -20.32
C ALA A 227 3.65 -15.36 -20.64
N ALA A 228 4.91 -15.75 -20.43
CA ALA A 228 6.06 -14.91 -20.76
C ALA A 228 6.30 -14.74 -22.27
N ARG A 229 6.01 -15.76 -23.07
CA ARG A 229 6.05 -15.69 -24.55
C ARG A 229 4.97 -14.76 -25.06
N THR A 230 3.73 -14.92 -24.57
CA THR A 230 2.61 -14.03 -24.93
C THR A 230 2.89 -12.58 -24.55
N ALA A 231 3.60 -12.37 -23.45
CA ALA A 231 4.01 -11.04 -23.01
C ALA A 231 5.30 -10.51 -23.69
N ASN A 232 5.87 -11.21 -24.68
CA ASN A 232 7.11 -10.85 -25.39
C ASN A 232 8.32 -10.61 -24.45
N ILE A 233 8.46 -11.41 -23.39
CA ILE A 233 9.56 -11.25 -22.42
C ILE A 233 10.41 -12.50 -22.25
N HIS A 234 9.94 -13.68 -22.69
CA HIS A 234 10.61 -14.98 -22.52
C HIS A 234 12.10 -14.95 -22.90
N ASP A 235 12.44 -14.41 -24.07
CA ASP A 235 13.81 -14.45 -24.59
C ASP A 235 14.77 -13.48 -23.87
N PHE A 236 14.25 -12.57 -23.06
CA PHE A 236 15.02 -11.50 -22.41
C PHE A 236 15.26 -11.74 -20.92
N ILE A 237 14.73 -12.83 -20.34
CA ILE A 237 14.74 -13.07 -18.90
C ILE A 237 15.33 -14.42 -18.54
N GLY A 238 16.06 -14.45 -17.41
CA GLY A 238 16.24 -15.66 -16.62
C GLY A 238 15.13 -15.72 -15.57
N TYR A 239 14.37 -16.81 -15.51
CA TYR A 239 13.24 -16.94 -14.58
C TYR A 239 13.64 -16.80 -13.11
N ASP A 240 14.80 -17.30 -12.73
CA ASP A 240 15.33 -17.26 -11.37
C ASP A 240 16.10 -15.96 -11.06
N THR A 241 16.21 -15.03 -12.02
CA THR A 241 16.89 -13.75 -11.82
C THR A 241 16.13 -12.92 -10.78
N ILE A 242 16.86 -12.46 -9.76
CA ILE A 242 16.31 -11.57 -8.71
C ILE A 242 16.14 -10.17 -9.28
N VAL A 243 14.95 -9.61 -9.13
CA VAL A 243 14.54 -8.36 -9.76
C VAL A 243 15.05 -7.12 -9.00
N GLY A 244 15.35 -7.26 -7.71
CA GLY A 244 15.73 -6.17 -6.81
C GLY A 244 14.53 -5.41 -6.23
N GLU A 245 14.78 -4.51 -5.28
CA GLU A 245 13.72 -3.70 -4.67
C GLU A 245 13.00 -2.86 -5.73
N ARG A 246 11.68 -3.01 -5.86
CA ARG A 246 10.85 -2.36 -6.90
C ARG A 246 11.35 -2.58 -8.35
N GLY A 247 12.10 -3.64 -8.57
CA GLY A 247 12.65 -3.97 -9.88
C GLY A 247 13.67 -2.98 -10.44
N THR A 248 14.49 -2.37 -9.59
CA THR A 248 15.54 -1.42 -10.02
C THR A 248 16.47 -1.96 -11.10
N GLN A 249 16.60 -3.26 -11.27
CA GLN A 249 17.48 -3.89 -12.28
C GLN A 249 16.86 -4.03 -13.67
N LEU A 250 15.60 -3.63 -13.86
CA LEU A 250 14.85 -3.82 -15.11
C LEU A 250 14.43 -2.49 -15.74
N SER A 251 14.42 -2.45 -17.07
CA SER A 251 13.87 -1.30 -17.81
C SER A 251 12.36 -1.18 -17.61
N GLY A 252 11.80 0.01 -17.82
CA GLY A 252 10.34 0.22 -17.71
C GLY A 252 9.54 -0.75 -18.58
N GLY A 253 9.99 -0.98 -19.81
CA GLY A 253 9.34 -1.92 -20.74
C GLY A 253 9.38 -3.37 -20.25
N GLN A 254 10.52 -3.80 -19.68
CA GLN A 254 10.63 -5.14 -19.09
C GLN A 254 9.70 -5.31 -17.90
N LYS A 255 9.61 -4.31 -17.00
CA LYS A 255 8.69 -4.35 -15.86
C LYS A 255 7.24 -4.48 -16.33
N GLN A 256 6.87 -3.74 -17.38
CA GLN A 256 5.54 -3.79 -17.96
C GLN A 256 5.21 -5.17 -18.51
N ARG A 257 6.13 -5.77 -19.29
CA ARG A 257 5.93 -7.10 -19.85
C ARG A 257 5.85 -8.18 -18.76
N ILE A 258 6.60 -8.07 -17.68
CA ILE A 258 6.46 -8.97 -16.51
C ILE A 258 5.08 -8.80 -15.86
N ALA A 259 4.56 -7.57 -15.74
CA ALA A 259 3.22 -7.34 -15.22
C ALA A 259 2.12 -7.89 -16.15
N ILE A 260 2.32 -7.80 -17.46
CA ILE A 260 1.43 -8.42 -18.47
C ILE A 260 1.47 -9.95 -18.33
N ALA A 261 2.65 -10.55 -18.23
CA ALA A 261 2.80 -11.99 -17.98
C ALA A 261 2.09 -12.42 -16.67
N ARG A 262 2.24 -11.64 -15.60
CA ARG A 262 1.53 -11.84 -14.32
C ARG A 262 0.02 -11.77 -14.46
N ALA A 263 -0.47 -10.86 -15.28
CA ALA A 263 -1.90 -10.76 -15.58
C ALA A 263 -2.39 -11.98 -16.38
N LEU A 264 -1.61 -12.41 -17.39
CA LEU A 264 -1.99 -13.48 -18.31
C LEU A 264 -1.97 -14.87 -17.69
N VAL A 265 -0.99 -15.16 -16.83
CA VAL A 265 -0.85 -16.48 -16.19
C VAL A 265 -2.07 -16.82 -15.31
N ARG A 266 -2.82 -15.83 -14.85
CA ARG A 266 -4.08 -16.00 -14.10
C ARG A 266 -5.29 -16.36 -14.98
N GLN A 267 -5.15 -16.28 -16.31
CA GLN A 267 -6.24 -16.48 -17.26
C GLN A 267 -7.53 -15.71 -16.93
N PRO A 268 -7.46 -14.37 -16.73
CA PRO A 268 -8.61 -13.58 -16.31
C PRO A 268 -9.67 -13.50 -17.42
N LYS A 269 -10.93 -13.32 -17.02
CA LYS A 269 -12.05 -13.00 -17.95
C LYS A 269 -12.06 -11.52 -18.33
N ILE A 270 -11.57 -10.67 -17.42
CA ILE A 270 -11.56 -9.21 -17.57
C ILE A 270 -10.12 -8.70 -17.43
N LEU A 271 -9.66 -7.94 -18.41
CA LEU A 271 -8.35 -7.30 -18.43
C LEU A 271 -8.50 -5.78 -18.26
N LEU A 272 -7.88 -5.24 -17.23
CA LEU A 272 -7.91 -3.81 -16.90
C LEU A 272 -6.53 -3.20 -17.16
N LEU A 273 -6.46 -2.24 -18.07
CA LEU A 273 -5.22 -1.60 -18.48
C LEU A 273 -5.28 -0.11 -18.09
N ASP A 274 -4.49 0.30 -17.10
CA ASP A 274 -4.45 1.69 -16.63
C ASP A 274 -3.15 2.36 -17.10
N GLU A 275 -3.21 3.09 -18.23
CA GLU A 275 -2.07 3.82 -18.81
C GLU A 275 -0.78 2.99 -19.01
N ALA A 276 -0.92 1.72 -19.36
CA ALA A 276 0.18 0.75 -19.42
C ALA A 276 1.36 1.09 -20.38
N THR A 277 1.27 2.15 -21.19
CA THR A 277 2.30 2.57 -22.18
C THR A 277 2.80 4.01 -21.99
N SER A 278 2.36 4.73 -20.96
CA SER A 278 2.62 6.19 -20.87
C SER A 278 4.03 6.57 -20.40
N ALA A 279 4.84 5.64 -19.89
CA ALA A 279 6.19 5.89 -19.36
C ALA A 279 7.32 5.15 -20.12
N LEU A 280 7.07 4.72 -21.35
CA LEU A 280 7.99 3.89 -22.13
C LEU A 280 8.66 4.64 -23.28
N ASP A 281 9.92 4.28 -23.56
CA ASP A 281 10.63 4.61 -24.80
C ASP A 281 9.96 3.94 -26.01
N THR A 282 10.14 4.53 -27.19
CA THR A 282 9.40 4.15 -28.42
C THR A 282 9.62 2.70 -28.84
N GLU A 283 10.82 2.14 -28.67
CA GLU A 283 11.12 0.75 -29.03
C GLU A 283 10.46 -0.23 -28.05
N SER A 284 10.60 0.02 -26.74
CA SER A 284 9.94 -0.77 -25.70
C SER A 284 8.42 -0.69 -25.77
N GLU A 285 7.88 0.47 -26.16
CA GLU A 285 6.45 0.71 -26.28
C GLU A 285 5.80 -0.22 -27.32
N LYS A 286 6.40 -0.36 -28.50
CA LYS A 286 5.83 -1.22 -29.56
C LYS A 286 5.73 -2.67 -29.08
N ALA A 287 6.80 -3.20 -28.49
CA ALA A 287 6.83 -4.56 -27.96
C ALA A 287 5.80 -4.78 -26.83
N VAL A 288 5.59 -3.76 -25.98
CA VAL A 288 4.55 -3.78 -24.93
C VAL A 288 3.15 -3.71 -25.53
N GLN A 289 2.93 -2.88 -26.54
CA GLN A 289 1.64 -2.75 -27.23
C GLN A 289 1.26 -4.07 -27.90
N ASP A 290 2.19 -4.71 -28.61
CA ASP A 290 1.98 -6.03 -29.22
C ASP A 290 1.59 -7.08 -28.15
N ALA A 291 2.27 -7.08 -27.01
CA ALA A 291 1.94 -7.96 -25.89
C ALA A 291 0.54 -7.67 -25.30
N LEU A 292 0.15 -6.40 -25.20
CA LEU A 292 -1.19 -6.01 -24.76
C LEU A 292 -2.27 -6.44 -25.75
N ASP A 293 -2.02 -6.33 -27.06
CA ASP A 293 -2.98 -6.72 -28.09
C ASP A 293 -3.20 -8.23 -28.11
N GLN A 294 -2.15 -9.03 -27.89
CA GLN A 294 -2.31 -10.48 -27.65
C GLN A 294 -3.05 -10.77 -26.34
N ALA A 295 -2.74 -10.04 -25.26
CA ALA A 295 -3.39 -10.22 -23.97
C ALA A 295 -4.89 -9.95 -23.99
N ARG A 296 -5.37 -9.04 -24.85
CA ARG A 296 -6.78 -8.67 -24.97
C ARG A 296 -7.65 -9.72 -25.65
N GLN A 297 -7.07 -10.56 -26.52
CA GLN A 297 -7.85 -11.50 -27.31
C GLN A 297 -8.68 -12.45 -26.44
N GLY A 298 -9.97 -12.54 -26.72
CA GLY A 298 -10.91 -13.40 -26.01
C GLY A 298 -11.27 -12.95 -24.59
N ARG A 299 -10.94 -11.72 -24.20
CA ARG A 299 -11.21 -11.16 -22.85
C ARG A 299 -11.97 -9.85 -22.95
N THR A 300 -12.83 -9.58 -21.99
CA THR A 300 -13.41 -8.24 -21.84
C THR A 300 -12.31 -7.28 -21.40
N CYS A 301 -12.09 -6.19 -22.11
CA CYS A 301 -11.00 -5.27 -21.78
C CYS A 301 -11.49 -3.85 -21.52
N ILE A 302 -11.00 -3.24 -20.44
CA ILE A 302 -11.13 -1.82 -20.16
C ILE A 302 -9.74 -1.19 -20.23
N ILE A 303 -9.60 -0.17 -21.06
CA ILE A 303 -8.34 0.52 -21.28
C ILE A 303 -8.49 1.98 -20.92
N ILE A 304 -7.69 2.47 -19.99
CA ILE A 304 -7.50 3.91 -19.80
C ILE A 304 -6.31 4.30 -20.65
N ALA A 305 -6.60 5.03 -21.72
CA ALA A 305 -5.60 5.34 -22.72
C ALA A 305 -5.31 6.84 -22.76
N HIS A 306 -4.01 7.14 -22.78
CA HIS A 306 -3.47 8.47 -23.06
C HIS A 306 -2.82 8.56 -24.44
N ARG A 307 -2.69 7.44 -25.16
CA ARG A 307 -2.11 7.38 -26.52
C ARG A 307 -3.15 6.98 -27.54
N LEU A 308 -3.12 7.66 -28.68
CA LEU A 308 -4.07 7.45 -29.77
C LEU A 308 -4.05 6.02 -30.33
N SER A 309 -2.85 5.44 -30.50
CA SER A 309 -2.66 4.09 -31.04
C SER A 309 -3.46 3.03 -30.28
N THR A 310 -3.52 3.16 -28.95
CA THR A 310 -4.26 2.22 -28.09
C THR A 310 -5.78 2.45 -28.13
N VAL A 311 -6.24 3.67 -28.45
CA VAL A 311 -7.66 4.05 -28.50
C VAL A 311 -8.29 3.69 -29.85
N GLN A 312 -7.55 3.85 -30.95
CA GLN A 312 -8.06 3.64 -32.31
C GLN A 312 -8.57 2.22 -32.55
N ASN A 313 -7.91 1.23 -31.94
CA ASN A 313 -8.23 -0.18 -32.11
C ASN A 313 -9.30 -0.68 -31.13
N ALA A 314 -9.92 0.18 -30.33
CA ALA A 314 -10.97 -0.22 -29.39
C ALA A 314 -12.33 -0.34 -30.08
N ASP A 315 -13.09 -1.39 -29.74
CA ASP A 315 -14.45 -1.61 -30.28
C ASP A 315 -15.42 -0.48 -29.92
N CYS A 316 -15.20 0.14 -28.76
CA CYS A 316 -15.97 1.28 -28.31
C CYS A 316 -15.12 2.22 -27.46
N ILE A 317 -15.31 3.51 -27.63
CA ILE A 317 -14.65 4.57 -26.87
C ILE A 317 -15.71 5.30 -26.06
N ALA A 318 -15.46 5.46 -24.76
CA ALA A 318 -16.29 6.25 -23.86
C ALA A 318 -15.49 7.47 -23.38
N VAL A 319 -15.96 8.66 -23.77
CA VAL A 319 -15.34 9.91 -23.35
C VAL A 319 -15.98 10.36 -22.04
N ILE A 320 -15.16 10.51 -21.01
CA ILE A 320 -15.56 10.97 -19.68
C ILE A 320 -15.13 12.42 -19.51
N ASP A 321 -16.10 13.28 -19.23
CA ASP A 321 -15.87 14.68 -18.85
C ASP A 321 -16.70 15.01 -17.61
N ASN A 322 -16.07 15.68 -16.64
CA ASN A 322 -16.69 16.06 -15.37
C ASN A 322 -17.49 14.93 -14.68
N GLY A 323 -16.99 13.70 -14.73
CA GLY A 323 -17.61 12.55 -14.09
C GLY A 323 -18.82 11.96 -14.83
N LYS A 324 -19.07 12.34 -16.08
CA LYS A 324 -20.15 11.82 -16.94
C LYS A 324 -19.60 11.30 -18.25
N ILE A 325 -20.26 10.29 -18.82
CA ILE A 325 -19.98 9.88 -20.21
C ILE A 325 -20.72 10.84 -21.13
N VAL A 326 -19.95 11.62 -21.90
CA VAL A 326 -20.47 12.66 -22.79
C VAL A 326 -20.52 12.19 -24.24
N GLU A 327 -19.63 11.29 -24.64
CA GLU A 327 -19.59 10.71 -25.98
C GLU A 327 -19.30 9.21 -25.87
N LYS A 328 -19.96 8.43 -26.73
CA LYS A 328 -19.74 6.99 -26.89
C LYS A 328 -19.87 6.61 -28.36
N GLY A 329 -18.99 5.74 -28.85
CA GLY A 329 -19.00 5.25 -30.22
C GLY A 329 -17.67 4.65 -30.65
N THR A 330 -17.55 4.31 -31.92
CA THR A 330 -16.28 3.88 -32.54
C THR A 330 -15.36 5.09 -32.81
N HIS A 331 -14.09 4.84 -33.13
CA HIS A 331 -13.15 5.90 -33.48
C HIS A 331 -13.68 6.80 -34.61
N GLU A 332 -14.17 6.21 -35.69
CA GLU A 332 -14.67 6.92 -36.88
C GLU A 332 -15.92 7.75 -36.56
N GLU A 333 -16.86 7.18 -35.80
CA GLU A 333 -18.07 7.88 -35.36
C GLU A 333 -17.74 9.11 -34.51
N LEU A 334 -16.80 8.98 -33.56
CA LEU A 334 -16.46 10.09 -32.67
C LEU A 334 -15.61 11.16 -33.36
N VAL A 335 -14.75 10.79 -34.32
CA VAL A 335 -14.00 11.74 -35.15
C VAL A 335 -14.96 12.55 -36.03
N SER A 336 -15.95 11.90 -36.65
CA SER A 336 -16.92 12.58 -37.52
C SER A 336 -17.81 13.58 -36.75
N LYS A 337 -18.14 13.29 -35.49
CA LYS A 337 -18.90 14.19 -34.60
C LYS A 337 -18.17 15.50 -34.25
N LYS A 338 -16.83 15.56 -34.44
CA LYS A 338 -15.99 16.74 -34.12
C LYS A 338 -16.17 17.26 -32.68
N GLY A 339 -16.47 16.35 -31.75
CA GLY A 339 -16.73 16.63 -30.35
C GLY A 339 -15.47 16.79 -29.47
N ILE A 340 -15.61 16.47 -28.18
CA ILE A 340 -14.52 16.44 -27.20
C ILE A 340 -13.48 15.40 -27.62
N TYR A 341 -13.90 14.21 -28.08
CA TYR A 341 -12.98 13.19 -28.56
C TYR A 341 -12.05 13.73 -29.66
N TYR A 342 -12.63 14.35 -30.68
CA TYR A 342 -11.89 14.93 -31.80
C TYR A 342 -10.89 16.01 -31.32
N LYS A 343 -11.28 16.86 -30.36
CA LYS A 343 -10.39 17.87 -29.76
C LYS A 343 -9.22 17.23 -29.00
N LEU A 344 -9.46 16.14 -28.28
CA LEU A 344 -8.42 15.41 -27.56
C LEU A 344 -7.42 14.78 -28.53
N ILE A 345 -7.90 14.17 -29.61
CA ILE A 345 -7.04 13.60 -30.65
C ILE A 345 -6.21 14.70 -31.34
N LYS A 346 -6.84 15.81 -31.74
CA LYS A 346 -6.14 16.89 -32.45
C LYS A 346 -4.98 17.46 -31.63
N ARG A 347 -5.10 17.51 -30.30
CA ARG A 347 -4.03 17.92 -29.38
C ARG A 347 -2.87 16.94 -29.28
N GLN A 348 -3.06 15.66 -29.64
CA GLN A 348 -1.96 14.69 -29.71
C GLN A 348 -1.20 14.73 -31.04
N TYR A 349 -1.84 15.27 -32.08
CA TYR A 349 -1.22 15.50 -33.40
C TYR A 349 -0.49 16.84 -33.53
N SER A 350 -0.71 17.78 -32.60
CA SER A 350 0.00 19.06 -32.51
C SER A 350 1.06 19.00 -31.43
#